data_AF-A0A2E1NSZ6-F1
#
_entry.id   AF-A0A2E1NSZ6-F1
#
_cell.length_a   1.000
_cell.length_b   1.000
_cell.length_c   1.000
_cell.angle_alpha   90.00
_cell.angle_beta   90.00
_cell.angle_gamma   90.00
#
_symmetry.space_group_name_H-M   'P 1'
#
loop_
_entity.id
_entity.type
_entity.pdbx_description
1 polymer ?
#
loop_
_entity_poly.entity_id
_entity_poly.type
_entity_poly.pdbx_seq_one_letter_code
_entity_poly.pdbx_strand_id
1 'polypeptide(L)'
;MDRKEAIDLALNLFRKDLDKNDVVKTLIESNIPESTAYRYVKKALDQYEWEDNKDSDPKKNLELNALNTIYKSMKWAEANQETELAVKYANLYITNKKRLKK
;
A
#
# COMPACT_ATOMS: atom_id res chain seq x y z
N MET A 1 1.01 24.50 11.19
CA MET A 1 1.46 23.38 10.34
C MET A 1 0.24 22.75 9.71
N ASP A 2 0.24 22.66 8.39
CA ASP A 2 -0.89 22.09 7.66
C ASP A 2 -0.88 20.56 7.70
N ARG A 3 -2.06 19.95 7.46
CA ARG A 3 -2.21 18.49 7.49
C ARG A 3 -1.19 17.75 6.61
N LYS A 4 -0.89 18.30 5.43
CA LYS A 4 0.05 17.68 4.49
C LYS A 4 1.47 17.75 5.03
N GLU A 5 1.90 18.92 5.49
CA GLU A 5 3.22 19.14 6.10
C GLU A 5 3.46 18.22 7.30
N ALA A 6 2.43 18.01 8.14
CA ALA A 6 2.52 17.13 9.29
C ALA A 6 2.71 15.65 8.92
N ILE A 7 2.04 15.18 7.86
CA ILE A 7 2.18 13.81 7.36
C ILE A 7 3.55 13.63 6.69
N ASP A 8 4.00 14.61 5.90
CA ASP A 8 5.30 14.60 5.24
C ASP A 8 6.45 14.63 6.27
N LEU A 9 6.31 15.41 7.35
CA LEU A 9 7.23 15.40 8.48
C LEU A 9 7.29 14.01 9.14
N ALA A 10 6.13 13.43 9.46
CA ALA A 10 6.04 12.11 10.08
C ALA A 10 6.68 11.01 9.22
N LEU A 11 6.45 11.04 7.90
CA LEU A 11 7.08 10.14 6.93
C LEU A 11 8.60 10.27 6.95
N ASN A 12 9.12 11.49 6.95
CA ASN A 12 10.56 11.73 6.99
C ASN A 12 11.19 11.28 8.31
N LEU A 13 10.45 11.31 9.42
CA LEU A 13 10.91 10.79 10.70
C LEU A 13 10.93 9.26 10.71
N PHE A 14 9.91 8.60 10.14
CA PHE A 14 9.92 7.14 9.97
C PHE A 14 11.07 6.65 9.09
N ARG A 15 11.39 7.35 8.00
CA ARG A 15 12.54 7.06 7.14
C ARG A 15 13.91 7.24 7.82
N LYS A 16 13.94 7.88 8.99
CA LYS A 16 15.14 8.01 9.84
C LYS A 16 15.16 6.96 10.96
N ASP A 17 14.32 5.93 10.86
CA ASP A 17 14.15 4.85 11.84
C ASP A 17 13.69 5.32 13.23
N LEU A 18 12.93 6.42 13.30
CA LEU A 18 12.28 6.81 14.56
C LEU A 18 11.05 5.95 14.83
N ASP A 19 10.84 5.64 16.11
CA ASP A 19 9.67 4.90 16.53
C ASP A 19 8.40 5.76 16.48
N LYS A 20 7.25 5.10 16.47
CA LYS A 20 5.95 5.78 16.40
C LYS A 20 5.75 6.80 17.52
N ASN A 21 6.25 6.54 18.72
CA ASN A 21 6.02 7.39 19.89
C ASN A 21 6.84 8.68 19.79
N ASP A 22 8.08 8.58 19.31
CA ASP A 22 8.98 9.70 19.04
C ASP A 22 8.44 10.58 17.90
N VAL A 23 7.88 9.97 16.85
CA VAL A 23 7.21 10.71 15.77
C VAL A 23 5.99 11.47 16.29
N VAL A 24 5.16 10.84 17.13
CA VAL A 24 4.00 11.51 17.76
C VAL A 24 4.46 12.66 18.64
N LYS A 25 5.47 12.46 19.49
CA LYS A 25 6.01 13.48 20.38
C LYS A 25 6.52 14.69 19.58
N THR A 26 7.25 14.45 18.49
CA THR A 26 7.78 15.50 17.61
C THR A 26 6.65 16.33 16.97
N LEU A 27 5.53 15.70 16.60
CA LEU A 27 4.36 16.41 16.07
C LEU A 27 3.64 17.23 17.13
N ILE A 28 3.55 16.72 18.36
CA ILE A 28 2.96 17.45 19.49
C ILE A 28 3.80 18.69 19.82
N GLU A 29 5.12 18.54 19.88
CA GLU A 29 6.08 19.65 20.06
C GLU A 29 6.00 20.68 18.93
N SER A 30 5.57 20.25 17.74
CA SER A 30 5.31 21.10 16.57
C SER A 30 3.92 21.76 16.58
N ASN A 31 3.27 21.83 17.75
CA ASN A 31 1.97 22.48 17.99
C ASN A 31 0.77 21.79 17.29
N ILE A 32 0.81 20.45 17.16
CA ILE A 32 -0.32 19.66 16.67
C ILE A 32 -1.02 18.99 17.86
N PRO A 33 -2.37 19.07 17.97
CA PRO A 33 -3.11 18.38 19.02
C PRO A 33 -2.83 16.87 19.01
N GLU A 34 -2.64 16.27 20.18
CA GLU A 34 -2.26 14.87 20.35
C GLU A 34 -3.13 13.89 19.54
N SER A 35 -4.46 14.04 19.61
CA SER A 35 -5.40 13.20 18.84
C SER A 35 -5.19 13.30 17.33
N THR A 36 -4.77 14.47 16.85
CA THR A 36 -4.49 14.75 15.44
C THR A 36 -3.10 14.23 15.05
N ALA A 37 -2.12 14.34 15.94
CA ALA A 37 -0.78 13.78 15.77
C ALA A 37 -0.87 12.26 15.58
N TYR A 38 -1.53 11.51 16.47
CA TYR A 38 -1.71 10.06 16.32
C TYR A 38 -2.36 9.67 15.00
N ARG A 39 -3.36 10.44 14.55
CA ARG A 39 -4.03 10.20 13.27
C ARG A 39 -3.09 10.42 12.07
N TYR A 40 -2.24 11.43 12.14
CA TYR A 40 -1.28 11.73 11.06
C TYR A 40 -0.10 10.76 11.05
N VAL A 41 0.43 10.41 12.22
CA VAL A 41 1.44 9.36 12.37
C VAL A 41 0.94 8.03 11.83
N LYS A 42 -0.30 7.64 12.13
CA LYS A 42 -0.87 6.40 11.58
C LYS A 42 -0.89 6.42 10.04
N LYS A 43 -1.33 7.53 9.43
CA LYS A 43 -1.35 7.66 7.96
C LYS A 43 0.06 7.64 7.36
N ALA A 44 1.02 8.29 8.01
CA ALA A 44 2.40 8.28 7.59
C ALA A 44 3.02 6.88 7.73
N LEU A 45 2.72 6.14 8.80
CA LEU A 45 3.17 4.77 8.99
C LEU A 45 2.59 3.83 7.93
N ASP A 46 1.28 3.90 7.69
CA ASP A 46 0.61 3.10 6.65
C ASP A 46 1.26 3.34 5.27
N GLN A 47 1.67 4.58 4.99
CA GLN A 47 2.36 4.93 3.75
C GLN A 47 3.84 4.50 3.75
N TYR A 48 4.56 4.66 4.86
CA TYR A 48 5.94 4.20 5.00
C TYR A 48 6.04 2.68 4.81
N GLU A 49 5.16 1.92 5.47
CA GLU A 49 5.07 0.46 5.30
C GLU A 49 4.69 0.10 3.86
N TRP A 50 3.81 0.86 3.21
CA TRP A 50 3.50 0.64 1.79
C TRP A 50 4.69 0.92 0.87
N GLU A 51 5.48 1.96 1.15
CA GLU A 51 6.70 2.31 0.41
C GLU A 51 7.80 1.26 0.59
N ASP A 52 8.04 0.80 1.82
CA ASP A 52 9.01 -0.24 2.16
C ASP A 52 8.65 -1.59 1.52
N ASN A 53 7.36 -1.93 1.50
CA ASN A 53 6.85 -3.10 0.78
C ASN A 53 6.94 -2.97 -0.75
N LYS A 54 7.11 -1.76 -1.29
CA LYS A 54 7.24 -1.53 -2.73
C LYS A 54 8.68 -1.67 -3.23
N ASP A 55 9.66 -1.45 -2.36
CA ASP A 55 11.09 -1.48 -2.74
C ASP A 55 11.72 -2.89 -2.73
N SER A 56 10.99 -3.91 -2.29
CA SER A 56 11.48 -5.30 -2.35
C SER A 56 11.10 -6.00 -3.67
N ASP A 57 11.81 -5.62 -4.74
CA ASP A 57 11.91 -6.26 -6.07
C ASP A 57 10.96 -5.72 -7.19
N PRO A 58 11.46 -4.90 -8.14
CA PRO A 58 10.70 -4.40 -9.28
C PRO A 58 10.00 -5.49 -10.11
N LYS A 59 10.56 -6.71 -10.13
CA LYS A 59 9.95 -7.86 -10.81
C LYS A 59 8.68 -8.31 -10.11
N LYS A 60 8.69 -8.38 -8.77
CA LYS A 60 7.48 -8.71 -7.98
C LYS A 60 6.38 -7.68 -8.17
N ASN A 61 6.73 -6.39 -8.28
CA ASN A 61 5.75 -5.33 -8.56
C ASN A 61 5.10 -5.47 -9.94
N LEU A 62 5.89 -5.76 -10.98
CA LEU A 62 5.37 -5.98 -12.33
C LEU A 62 4.48 -7.23 -12.38
N GLU A 63 4.91 -8.32 -11.76
CA GLU A 63 4.15 -9.57 -11.69
C GLU A 63 2.87 -9.41 -10.85
N LEU A 64 2.90 -8.65 -9.75
CA LEU A 64 1.72 -8.32 -8.95
C LEU A 64 0.74 -7.42 -9.69
N ASN A 65 1.25 -6.42 -10.44
CA ASN A 65 0.42 -5.57 -11.30
C ASN A 65 -0.22 -6.36 -12.45
N ALA A 66 0.52 -7.29 -13.06
CA ALA A 66 -0.03 -8.22 -14.04
C ALA A 66 -1.13 -9.10 -13.42
N LEU A 67 -0.91 -9.61 -12.20
CA LEU A 67 -1.89 -10.41 -11.48
C LEU A 67 -3.17 -9.62 -11.16
N ASN A 68 -3.03 -8.36 -10.73
CA ASN A 68 -4.15 -7.45 -10.49
C ASN A 68 -4.93 -7.13 -11.79
N THR A 69 -4.23 -7.03 -12.91
CA THR A 69 -4.85 -6.80 -14.23
C THR A 69 -5.70 -8.01 -14.64
N ILE A 70 -5.16 -9.23 -14.49
CA ILE A 70 -5.90 -10.47 -14.78
C ILE A 70 -7.15 -10.58 -13.91
N TYR A 71 -7.06 -10.21 -12.62
CA TYR A 71 -8.21 -10.21 -11.72
C TYR A 71 -9.31 -9.25 -12.17
N LYS A 72 -8.94 -8.02 -12.58
CA LYS A 72 -9.90 -7.05 -13.12
C LYS A 72 -10.57 -7.56 -14.41
N SER A 73 -9.81 -8.16 -15.31
CA SER A 73 -10.34 -8.76 -16.54
C SER A 73 -11.31 -9.92 -16.26
N MET A 74 -11.01 -10.74 -15.25
CA MET A 74 -11.92 -11.79 -14.78
C MET A 74 -13.24 -11.21 -14.27
N LYS A 75 -13.19 -10.17 -13.41
CA LYS A 75 -14.40 -9.52 -12.88
C LYS A 75 -15.22 -8.81 -13.94
N TRP A 76 -14.56 -8.22 -14.93
CA TRP A 76 -15.23 -7.67 -16.09
C TRP A 76 -15.93 -8.77 -16.91
N ALA A 77 -15.27 -9.90 -17.17
CA ALA A 77 -15.87 -11.03 -17.89
C ALA A 77 -17.06 -11.64 -17.12
N GLU A 78 -16.96 -11.79 -15.79
CA GLU A 78 -18.08 -12.22 -14.93
C GLU A 78 -19.28 -11.27 -15.05
N ALA A 79 -19.03 -9.95 -15.02
CA ALA A 79 -20.08 -8.94 -15.11
C ALA A 79 -20.76 -8.88 -16.49
N ASN A 80 -20.04 -9.23 -17.56
CA ASN A 80 -20.56 -9.28 -18.94
C ASN A 80 -21.08 -10.67 -19.34
N GLN A 81 -21.22 -11.60 -18.38
CA GLN A 81 -21.68 -12.98 -18.62
C GLN A 81 -20.82 -13.78 -19.61
N GLU A 82 -19.56 -13.38 -19.80
CA GLU A 82 -18.58 -14.09 -20.62
C GLU A 82 -17.92 -15.21 -19.80
N THR A 83 -18.68 -16.27 -19.54
CA THR A 83 -18.31 -17.36 -18.63
C THR A 83 -17.02 -18.08 -19.04
N GLU A 84 -16.84 -18.38 -20.33
CA GLU A 84 -15.60 -19.01 -20.82
C GLU A 84 -14.37 -18.12 -20.63
N LEU A 85 -14.53 -16.81 -20.82
CA LEU A 85 -13.45 -15.85 -20.68
C LEU A 85 -13.10 -15.64 -19.20
N ALA A 86 -14.09 -15.58 -18.32
CA ALA A 86 -13.92 -15.53 -16.88
C ALA A 86 -13.15 -16.75 -16.36
N VAL A 87 -13.50 -17.96 -16.82
CA VAL A 87 -12.78 -19.20 -16.46
C VAL A 87 -11.33 -19.17 -16.93
N LYS A 88 -11.06 -18.68 -18.16
CA LYS A 88 -9.69 -18.51 -18.68
C LYS A 88 -8.87 -17.57 -17.80
N TYR A 89 -9.42 -16.40 -17.44
CA TYR A 89 -8.72 -15.46 -16.55
C TYR A 89 -8.56 -15.98 -15.12
N ALA A 90 -9.52 -16.73 -14.59
CA ALA A 90 -9.40 -17.38 -13.28
C ALA A 90 -8.24 -18.38 -13.26
N ASN A 91 -8.11 -19.24 -14.27
CA ASN A 91 -7.01 -20.19 -14.40
C ASN A 91 -5.66 -19.50 -14.54
N LEU A 92 -5.61 -18.40 -15.30
CA LEU A 92 -4.41 -17.58 -15.46
C LEU A 92 -4.01 -16.90 -14.14
N TYR A 93 -4.98 -16.37 -13.39
CA TYR A 93 -4.76 -15.76 -12.08
C TYR A 93 -4.21 -16.77 -11.07
N ILE A 94 -4.81 -17.96 -10.97
CA ILE A 94 -4.36 -19.04 -10.07
C ILE A 94 -2.92 -19.45 -10.39
N THR A 95 -2.60 -19.62 -11.67
CA THR A 95 -1.27 -20.04 -12.12
C THR A 95 -0.20 -19.01 -11.76
N ASN A 96 -0.45 -17.73 -12.05
CA ASN A 96 0.50 -16.65 -11.76
C ASN A 96 0.62 -16.39 -10.25
N LYS A 97 -0.47 -16.49 -9.49
CA LYS A 97 -0.44 -16.38 -8.02
C LYS A 97 0.39 -17.47 -7.36
N LYS A 98 0.39 -18.70 -7.90
CA LYS A 98 1.25 -19.81 -7.43
C LYS A 98 2.74 -19.55 -7.72
N ARG A 99 3.07 -18.92 -8.85
CA ARG A 99 4.45 -18.56 -9.22
C ARG A 99 5.03 -17.50 -8.29
N LEU A 100 4.23 -16.50 -7.93
CA LEU A 100 4.59 -15.40 -7.03
C LEU A 100 4.84 -15.81 -5.56
N LYS A 101 4.41 -17.01 -5.16
CA LYS A 101 4.61 -17.54 -3.80
C LYS A 101 5.88 -18.38 -3.63
N LYS A 102 6.59 -18.68 -4.73
CA LYS A 102 7.90 -19.36 -4.71
C LYS A 102 9.02 -18.33 -4.65
#